data_AF-A0AAU8YDQ0-F1
#
_entry.id   AF-A0AAU8YDQ0-F1
#
_cell.length_a   1.000
_cell.length_b   1.000
_cell.length_c   1.000
_cell.angle_alpha   90.00
_cell.angle_beta   90.00
_cell.angle_gamma   90.00
#
_symmetry.space_group_name_H-M   'P 1'
#
loop_
_entity.id
_entity.type
_entity.pdbx_description
1 polymer ?
#
loop_
_entity_poly.entity_id
_entity_poly.type
_entity_poly.pdbx_seq_one_letter_code
_entity_poly.pdbx_strand_id
1 'polypeptide(L)'
;MRLTPTLLLSALLPLFAGCQLLAEKPRDPNIGTTRMQGELSANGGRLLFKPCSEARRFVINDVAGTGILQESANLAKDANAKLFADVRGRLTGAKQADNDGQLEVSRLYRLEPSTRACDDPNFKQLTLRANGHEPDWDIKASGKGMVLNRIGKDPLPLPFLEEEVPGGGLTLTSEANGQHVELWVAPQRCVDSATGAVRHLRAELRIDGQTLRGCGYYGGARDN
;
A
#
# COMPACT_ATOMS: atom_id res chain seq x y z
N MET A 1 -34.09 -44.74 -50.59
CA MET A 1 -34.91 -43.51 -50.60
C MET A 1 -34.28 -42.51 -49.66
N ARG A 2 -33.99 -41.31 -50.17
CA ARG A 2 -33.44 -40.17 -49.44
C ARG A 2 -34.54 -39.51 -48.61
N LEU A 3 -34.17 -38.87 -47.49
CA LEU A 3 -34.70 -37.58 -47.04
C LEU A 3 -33.88 -37.08 -45.82
N THR A 4 -32.95 -36.17 -46.11
CA THR A 4 -32.40 -35.20 -45.15
C THR A 4 -33.40 -34.06 -44.95
N PRO A 5 -33.57 -33.55 -43.72
CA PRO A 5 -34.09 -32.21 -43.51
C PRO A 5 -33.00 -31.32 -42.88
N THR A 6 -32.27 -30.63 -43.75
CA THR A 6 -31.48 -29.44 -43.43
C THR A 6 -32.43 -28.26 -43.55
N LEU A 7 -32.91 -27.68 -42.45
CA LEU A 7 -33.57 -26.36 -42.38
C LEU A 7 -34.13 -26.17 -40.97
N LEU A 8 -33.37 -25.56 -40.05
CA LEU A 8 -33.85 -24.94 -38.79
C LEU A 8 -32.64 -24.32 -38.06
N LEU A 9 -31.94 -23.35 -38.67
CA LEU A 9 -30.77 -22.74 -38.01
C LEU A 9 -30.64 -21.22 -38.20
N SER A 10 -31.75 -20.49 -38.35
CA SER A 10 -31.70 -19.06 -38.68
C SER A 10 -32.53 -18.12 -37.80
N ALA A 11 -33.11 -18.57 -36.68
CA ALA A 11 -34.11 -17.77 -35.94
C ALA A 11 -33.80 -17.50 -34.45
N LEU A 12 -32.56 -17.65 -33.97
CA LEU A 12 -32.24 -17.50 -32.53
C LEU A 12 -31.12 -16.49 -32.21
N LEU A 13 -31.03 -15.39 -32.96
CA LEU A 13 -29.92 -14.43 -32.89
C LEU A 13 -30.16 -13.04 -32.24
N PRO A 14 -31.08 -12.83 -31.27
CA PRO A 14 -30.97 -11.61 -30.44
C PRO A 14 -30.95 -11.84 -28.92
N LEU A 15 -30.69 -13.04 -28.40
CA LEU A 15 -30.76 -13.29 -26.94
C LEU A 15 -29.43 -13.16 -26.17
N PHE A 16 -28.30 -12.88 -26.82
CA PHE A 16 -26.99 -12.78 -26.15
C PHE A 16 -26.47 -11.35 -25.91
N ALA A 17 -27.25 -10.30 -26.21
CA ALA A 17 -26.81 -8.91 -26.06
C ALA A 17 -27.19 -8.25 -24.71
N GLY A 18 -27.74 -8.99 -23.74
CA GLY A 18 -28.37 -8.39 -22.55
C GLY A 18 -27.51 -8.19 -21.29
N CYS A 19 -26.36 -8.84 -21.16
CA CYS A 19 -25.69 -8.92 -19.85
C CYS A 19 -24.75 -7.76 -19.47
N GLN A 20 -24.52 -6.76 -20.34
CA GLN A 20 -23.55 -5.68 -20.04
C GLN A 20 -24.16 -4.35 -19.58
N LEU A 21 -25.48 -4.20 -19.58
CA LEU A 21 -26.13 -2.92 -19.22
C LEU A 21 -26.34 -2.70 -17.72
N LEU A 22 -25.98 -3.67 -16.86
CA LEU A 22 -26.17 -3.62 -15.41
C LEU A 22 -24.87 -3.73 -14.60
N ALA A 23 -23.71 -3.55 -15.23
CA ALA A 23 -22.47 -3.39 -14.47
C ALA A 23 -22.60 -2.13 -13.60
N GLU A 24 -22.78 -2.32 -12.29
CA GLU A 24 -22.74 -1.23 -11.31
C GLU A 24 -21.45 -0.44 -11.53
N LYS A 25 -21.58 0.87 -11.72
CA LYS A 25 -20.43 1.76 -11.88
C LYS A 25 -19.52 1.56 -10.66
N PRO A 26 -18.23 1.23 -10.85
CA PRO A 26 -17.30 1.10 -9.74
C PRO A 26 -17.37 2.35 -8.86
N ARG A 27 -17.77 2.19 -7.60
CA ARG A 27 -17.71 3.27 -6.62
C ARG A 27 -16.25 3.39 -6.19
N ASP A 28 -15.71 4.60 -6.28
CA ASP A 28 -14.36 4.86 -5.77
C ASP A 28 -14.36 4.63 -4.25
N PRO A 29 -13.59 3.64 -3.73
CA PRO A 29 -13.55 3.32 -2.32
C PRO A 29 -12.93 4.43 -1.47
N ASN A 30 -12.30 5.43 -2.10
CA ASN A 30 -11.62 6.53 -1.40
C ASN A 30 -12.54 7.73 -1.10
N ILE A 31 -13.76 7.78 -1.66
CA ILE A 31 -14.69 8.91 -1.45
C ILE A 31 -14.98 9.12 0.05
N GLY A 32 -14.77 10.36 0.53
CA GLY A 32 -15.02 10.72 1.93
C GLY A 32 -13.99 10.19 2.93
N THR A 33 -12.86 9.67 2.44
CA THR A 33 -11.72 9.22 3.25
C THR A 33 -10.51 10.12 3.04
N THR A 34 -9.58 10.12 3.99
CA THR A 34 -8.30 10.83 3.89
C THR A 34 -7.17 9.92 4.36
N ARG A 35 -5.99 10.07 3.73
CA ARG A 35 -4.77 9.39 4.14
C ARG A 35 -4.04 10.23 5.18
N MET A 36 -3.65 9.60 6.29
CA MET A 36 -3.01 10.25 7.43
C MET A 36 -1.86 9.40 7.96
N GLN A 37 -0.80 10.07 8.38
CA GLN A 37 0.30 9.48 9.13
C GLN A 37 0.17 9.85 10.60
N GLY A 38 0.49 8.93 11.50
CA GLY A 38 0.36 9.19 12.93
C GLY A 38 1.01 8.15 13.84
N GLU A 39 0.97 8.48 15.12
CA GLU A 39 1.37 7.63 16.23
C GLU A 39 0.19 6.76 16.67
N LEU A 40 0.42 5.46 16.83
CA LEU A 40 -0.50 4.54 17.49
C LEU A 40 -0.04 4.28 18.93
N SER A 41 -0.99 4.26 19.85
CA SER A 41 -0.75 3.92 21.27
C SER A 41 -1.93 3.16 21.86
N ALA A 42 -1.67 2.24 22.77
CA ALA A 42 -2.71 1.54 23.51
C ALA A 42 -3.21 2.40 24.69
N ASN A 43 -4.53 2.46 24.90
CA ASN A 43 -5.12 3.10 26.07
C ASN A 43 -6.47 2.44 26.42
N GLY A 44 -6.58 1.89 27.64
CA GLY A 44 -7.84 1.33 28.14
C GLY A 44 -8.42 0.24 27.24
N GLY A 45 -7.58 -0.65 26.70
CA GLY A 45 -7.99 -1.72 25.79
C GLY A 45 -8.36 -1.27 24.37
N ARG A 46 -8.20 0.02 24.04
CA ARG A 46 -8.41 0.58 22.70
C ARG A 46 -7.08 1.02 22.08
N LEU A 47 -7.05 1.05 20.76
CA LEU A 47 -5.94 1.63 20.01
C LEU A 47 -6.29 3.07 19.65
N LEU A 48 -5.42 4.01 20.03
CA LEU A 48 -5.54 5.43 19.73
C LEU A 48 -4.59 5.81 18.60
N PHE A 49 -5.07 6.63 17.68
CA PHE A 49 -4.28 7.25 16.62
C PHE A 49 -4.19 8.76 16.85
N LYS A 50 -2.95 9.26 16.91
CA LYS A 50 -2.64 10.69 16.96
C LYS A 50 -1.93 11.07 15.66
N PRO A 51 -2.52 11.87 14.76
CA PRO A 51 -1.84 12.27 13.54
C PRO A 51 -0.50 12.97 13.83
N CYS A 52 0.50 12.82 12.95
CA CYS A 52 1.84 13.36 13.17
C CYS A 52 1.85 14.89 13.34
N SER A 53 0.93 15.60 12.69
CA SER A 53 0.90 17.07 12.62
C SER A 53 -0.05 17.74 13.61
N GLU A 54 -0.75 16.99 14.47
CA GLU A 54 -1.70 17.57 15.43
C GLU A 54 -1.78 16.79 16.75
N ALA A 55 -2.44 17.40 17.74
CA ALA A 55 -2.54 16.85 19.09
C ALA A 55 -3.77 15.95 19.30
N ARG A 56 -4.76 16.04 18.41
CA ARG A 56 -6.02 15.27 18.51
C ARG A 56 -5.77 13.77 18.47
N ARG A 57 -6.61 13.02 19.18
CA ARG A 57 -6.53 11.56 19.30
C ARG A 57 -7.86 10.92 18.95
N PHE A 58 -7.78 9.93 18.07
CA PHE A 58 -8.94 9.21 17.56
C PHE A 58 -8.87 7.75 17.97
N VAL A 59 -9.99 7.18 18.40
CA VAL A 59 -10.10 5.73 18.61
C VAL A 59 -10.13 5.03 17.26
N ILE A 60 -9.29 4.02 17.06
CA ILE A 60 -9.29 3.23 15.83
C ILE A 60 -10.50 2.31 15.78
N ASN A 61 -11.21 2.33 14.65
CA ASN A 61 -12.23 1.37 14.28
C ASN A 61 -11.84 0.73 12.94
N ASP A 62 -11.47 -0.55 12.92
CA ASP A 62 -10.98 -1.25 11.72
C ASP A 62 -12.15 -1.76 10.86
N VAL A 63 -12.80 -0.86 10.12
CA VAL A 63 -14.02 -1.16 9.35
C VAL A 63 -13.79 -2.03 8.13
N ALA A 64 -12.55 -2.11 7.64
CA ALA A 64 -12.18 -2.92 6.48
C ALA A 64 -11.40 -4.20 6.82
N GLY A 65 -11.22 -4.51 8.11
CA GLY A 65 -10.45 -5.69 8.54
C GLY A 65 -8.99 -5.64 8.06
N THR A 66 -8.36 -4.47 8.14
CA THR A 66 -6.96 -4.23 7.75
C THR A 66 -5.96 -5.02 8.61
N GLY A 67 -6.39 -5.48 9.79
CA GLY A 67 -5.57 -6.20 10.76
C GLY A 67 -4.75 -5.26 11.65
N ILE A 68 -4.98 -3.94 11.58
CA ILE A 68 -4.21 -2.93 12.33
C ILE A 68 -4.16 -3.21 13.83
N LEU A 69 -5.25 -3.72 14.41
CA LEU A 69 -5.31 -4.06 15.84
C LEU A 69 -4.36 -5.20 16.19
N GLN A 70 -4.43 -6.32 15.45
CA GLN A 70 -3.60 -7.49 15.68
C GLN A 70 -2.12 -7.18 15.45
N GLU A 71 -1.81 -6.45 14.38
CA GLU A 71 -0.42 -6.15 14.04
C GLU A 71 0.21 -5.12 14.98
N SER A 72 -0.59 -4.17 15.48
CA SER A 72 -0.12 -3.28 16.53
C SER A 72 0.23 -4.06 17.79
N ALA A 73 -0.57 -5.06 18.15
CA ALA A 73 -0.27 -5.93 19.29
C ALA A 73 0.99 -6.79 19.07
N ASN A 74 1.20 -7.32 17.85
CA ASN A 74 2.40 -8.09 17.49
C ASN A 74 3.68 -7.23 17.52
N LEU A 75 3.57 -5.96 17.13
CA LEU A 75 4.71 -5.05 16.98
C LEU A 75 5.05 -4.27 18.24
N ALA A 76 4.07 -4.08 19.13
CA ALA A 76 4.26 -3.43 20.42
C ALA A 76 5.19 -4.26 21.33
N LYS A 77 6.25 -3.62 21.82
CA LYS A 77 7.20 -4.26 22.75
C LYS A 77 6.70 -4.30 24.19
N ASP A 78 5.84 -3.35 24.56
CA ASP A 78 5.24 -3.21 25.88
C ASP A 78 3.96 -2.35 25.81
N ALA A 79 3.30 -2.14 26.95
CA ALA A 79 2.04 -1.39 27.04
C ALA A 79 2.15 0.11 26.73
N ASN A 80 3.36 0.68 26.78
CA ASN A 80 3.66 2.08 26.47
C ASN A 80 4.24 2.25 25.07
N ALA A 81 4.31 1.17 24.27
CA ALA A 81 4.85 1.22 22.92
C ALA A 81 4.09 2.23 22.06
N LYS A 82 4.87 3.00 21.30
CA LYS A 82 4.37 3.96 20.31
C LYS A 82 4.80 3.50 18.94
N LEU A 83 3.81 3.20 18.11
CA LEU A 83 4.04 2.72 16.74
C LEU A 83 3.76 3.85 15.76
N PHE A 84 4.34 3.77 14.57
CA PHE A 84 3.96 4.62 13.46
C PHE A 84 2.92 3.91 12.61
N ALA A 85 1.91 4.63 12.12
CA ALA A 85 1.00 4.14 11.10
C ALA A 85 0.76 5.16 9.98
N ASP A 86 0.60 4.66 8.77
CA ASP A 86 0.08 5.37 7.61
C ASP A 86 -1.19 4.66 7.16
N VAL A 87 -2.32 5.35 7.28
CA VAL A 87 -3.66 4.78 7.12
C VAL A 87 -4.53 5.69 6.27
N ARG A 88 -5.49 5.10 5.57
CA ARG A 88 -6.64 5.82 5.01
C ARG A 88 -7.89 5.46 5.78
N GLY A 89 -8.70 6.47 6.04
CA GLY A 89 -9.94 6.29 6.76
C GLY A 89 -10.78 7.56 6.84
N ARG A 90 -11.88 7.46 7.57
CA ARG A 90 -12.82 8.57 7.78
C ARG A 90 -12.83 8.96 9.26
N LEU A 91 -12.65 10.24 9.53
CA LEU A 91 -12.81 10.79 10.87
C LEU A 91 -14.30 10.97 11.19
N THR A 92 -14.70 10.58 12.39
CA THR A 92 -16.05 10.73 12.93
C THR A 92 -16.01 11.49 14.25
N GLY A 93 -17.08 12.21 14.57
CA GLY A 93 -17.18 12.96 15.82
C GLY A 93 -17.11 12.06 17.07
N ALA A 94 -16.67 12.64 18.18
CA ALA A 94 -16.57 11.97 19.47
C ALA A 94 -17.93 11.44 19.94
N LYS A 95 -17.98 10.14 20.29
CA LYS A 95 -19.12 9.53 20.98
C LYS A 95 -18.91 9.45 22.50
N GLN A 96 -17.69 9.75 22.98
CA GLN A 96 -17.24 9.64 24.37
C GLN A 96 -16.35 10.85 24.70
N ALA A 97 -16.31 11.27 25.96
CA ALA A 97 -15.65 12.51 26.39
C ALA A 97 -14.10 12.44 26.45
N ASP A 98 -13.49 11.27 26.24
CA ASP A 98 -12.06 11.01 26.45
C ASP A 98 -11.21 11.01 25.16
N ASN A 99 -11.82 11.31 24.01
CA ASN A 99 -11.15 11.37 22.72
C ASN A 99 -11.81 12.40 21.79
N ASP A 100 -11.14 12.71 20.67
CA ASP A 100 -11.62 13.68 19.68
C ASP A 100 -12.53 13.06 18.60
N GLY A 101 -12.78 11.75 18.66
CA GLY A 101 -13.52 11.03 17.62
C GLY A 101 -13.07 9.59 17.40
N GLN A 102 -13.62 8.97 16.36
CA GLN A 102 -13.13 7.69 15.84
C GLN A 102 -12.52 7.87 14.46
N LEU A 103 -11.49 7.09 14.17
CA LEU A 103 -10.95 6.90 12.84
C LEU A 103 -11.41 5.54 12.32
N GLU A 104 -12.35 5.55 11.38
CA GLU A 104 -12.77 4.36 10.65
C GLU A 104 -11.73 4.04 9.58
N VAL A 105 -10.83 3.12 9.88
CA VAL A 105 -9.71 2.73 9.02
C VAL A 105 -10.20 1.81 7.91
N SER A 106 -10.01 2.23 6.67
CA SER A 106 -10.34 1.46 5.47
C SER A 106 -9.12 0.88 4.75
N ARG A 107 -7.91 1.41 5.01
CA ARG A 107 -6.66 0.87 4.48
C ARG A 107 -5.48 1.15 5.41
N LEU A 108 -4.60 0.16 5.54
CA LEU A 108 -3.31 0.27 6.23
C LEU A 108 -2.18 0.22 5.20
N TYR A 109 -1.45 1.33 5.03
CA TYR A 109 -0.31 1.39 4.10
C TYR A 109 0.99 0.95 4.76
N ARG A 110 1.20 1.35 6.02
CA ARG A 110 2.45 1.15 6.75
C ARG A 110 2.18 1.07 8.25
N LEU A 111 2.84 0.14 8.93
CA LEU A 111 2.90 0.03 10.39
C LEU A 111 4.35 -0.26 10.79
N GLU A 112 4.95 0.58 11.64
CA GLU A 112 6.36 0.46 12.03
C GLU A 112 6.55 0.57 13.55
N PRO A 113 7.59 -0.09 14.12
CA PRO A 113 7.81 -0.15 15.57
C PRO A 113 8.31 1.16 16.20
N SER A 114 8.41 2.23 15.41
CA SER A 114 8.99 3.51 15.83
C SER A 114 8.25 4.66 15.15
N THR A 115 8.03 5.75 15.89
CA THR A 115 7.35 6.96 15.41
C THR A 115 8.22 7.87 14.52
N ARG A 116 9.51 7.55 14.34
CA ARG A 116 10.47 8.38 13.56
C ARG A 116 10.01 8.71 12.14
N ALA A 117 9.15 7.87 11.57
CA ALA A 117 8.65 8.10 10.23
C ALA A 117 7.65 9.28 10.13
N CYS A 118 7.17 9.82 11.26
CA CYS A 118 6.50 11.12 11.32
C CYS A 118 7.44 12.29 11.00
N ASP A 119 8.74 12.12 11.22
CA ASP A 119 9.75 13.18 11.06
C ASP A 119 10.39 13.17 9.67
N ASP A 120 9.93 12.33 8.73
CA ASP A 120 10.49 12.23 7.38
C ASP A 120 10.10 13.45 6.52
N PRO A 121 11.02 14.38 6.24
CA PRO A 121 10.71 15.58 5.47
C PRO A 121 10.44 15.27 3.99
N ASN A 122 10.86 14.10 3.51
CA ASN A 122 10.78 13.71 2.10
C ASN A 122 9.53 12.92 1.76
N PHE A 123 8.71 12.55 2.76
CA PHE A 123 7.54 11.70 2.53
C PHE A 123 6.59 12.27 1.47
N LYS A 124 6.34 13.58 1.47
CA LYS A 124 5.45 14.23 0.48
C LYS A 124 5.97 14.15 -0.96
N GLN A 125 7.28 14.03 -1.15
CA GLN A 125 7.92 13.94 -2.48
C GLN A 125 8.13 12.48 -2.93
N LEU A 126 8.03 11.54 -1.99
CA LEU A 126 8.21 10.13 -2.24
C LEU A 126 7.02 9.58 -3.03
N THR A 127 7.29 8.92 -4.15
CA THR A 127 6.29 8.15 -4.91
C THR A 127 6.17 6.75 -4.34
N LEU A 128 7.32 6.09 -4.14
CA LEU A 128 7.42 4.70 -3.71
C LEU A 128 8.73 4.50 -2.96
N ARG A 129 8.70 3.68 -1.90
CA ARG A 129 9.90 3.11 -1.30
C ARG A 129 9.74 1.60 -1.18
N ALA A 130 10.80 0.85 -1.47
CA ALA A 130 10.88 -0.59 -1.23
C ALA A 130 12.25 -0.95 -0.68
N ASN A 131 12.32 -1.96 0.19
CA ASN A 131 13.58 -2.51 0.69
C ASN A 131 13.42 -3.99 1.09
N GLY A 132 14.55 -4.68 1.22
CA GLY A 132 14.65 -6.05 1.70
C GLY A 132 16.01 -6.31 2.37
N HIS A 133 16.16 -7.48 3.00
CA HIS A 133 17.20 -7.72 4.01
C HIS A 133 18.25 -8.81 3.68
N GLU A 134 18.10 -9.55 2.58
CA GLU A 134 19.01 -10.68 2.27
C GLU A 134 19.31 -10.73 0.77
N PRO A 135 20.30 -9.96 0.27
CA PRO A 135 21.08 -8.93 1.00
C PRO A 135 20.27 -7.63 1.20
N ASP A 136 20.82 -6.71 2.01
CA ASP A 136 20.20 -5.39 2.21
C ASP A 136 20.18 -4.54 0.93
N TRP A 137 19.01 -4.04 0.58
CA TRP A 137 18.78 -3.09 -0.50
C TRP A 137 17.65 -2.12 -0.17
N ASP A 138 17.72 -0.88 -0.68
CA ASP A 138 16.67 0.14 -0.51
C ASP A 138 16.54 0.96 -1.80
N ILE A 139 15.31 1.09 -2.27
CA ILE A 139 14.92 1.95 -3.39
C ILE A 139 13.99 3.04 -2.90
N LYS A 140 14.29 4.28 -3.29
CA LYS A 140 13.40 5.43 -3.17
C LYS A 140 13.16 6.01 -4.56
N ALA A 141 11.90 6.11 -4.95
CA ALA A 141 11.46 6.73 -6.21
C ALA A 141 10.67 8.01 -5.93
N SER A 142 10.92 9.04 -6.73
CA SER A 142 10.25 10.34 -6.68
C SER A 142 10.17 10.94 -8.07
N GLY A 143 9.54 12.11 -8.21
CA GLY A 143 9.57 12.88 -9.47
C GLY A 143 10.97 13.31 -9.94
N LYS A 144 12.03 13.13 -9.13
CA LYS A 144 13.42 13.43 -9.49
C LYS A 144 14.21 12.20 -9.97
N GLY A 145 13.57 11.04 -10.06
CA GLY A 145 14.22 9.77 -10.35
C GLY A 145 14.21 8.81 -9.17
N MET A 146 14.93 7.71 -9.34
CA MET A 146 15.05 6.60 -8.42
C MET A 146 16.48 6.52 -7.86
N VAL A 147 16.64 6.17 -6.60
CA VAL A 147 17.97 5.90 -6.01
C VAL A 147 17.95 4.49 -5.43
N LEU A 148 18.88 3.65 -5.90
CA LEU A 148 19.13 2.30 -5.40
C LEU A 148 20.33 2.31 -4.46
N ASN A 149 20.13 1.89 -3.22
CA ASN A 149 21.16 1.66 -2.21
C ASN A 149 21.33 0.16 -2.01
N ARG A 150 22.58 -0.30 -1.92
CA ARG A 150 22.95 -1.70 -1.68
C ARG A 150 24.12 -1.76 -0.70
N ILE A 151 24.19 -2.81 0.10
CA ILE A 151 25.32 -3.00 1.00
C ILE A 151 26.66 -3.00 0.24
N GLY A 152 27.62 -2.22 0.72
CA GLY A 152 28.97 -2.14 0.15
C GLY A 152 29.07 -1.48 -1.24
N LYS A 153 28.03 -0.80 -1.71
CA LYS A 153 28.03 -0.06 -2.99
C LYS A 153 27.60 1.39 -2.78
N ASP A 154 28.12 2.29 -3.60
CA ASP A 154 27.67 3.68 -3.63
C ASP A 154 26.20 3.77 -4.05
N PRO A 155 25.44 4.78 -3.55
CA PRO A 155 24.09 5.04 -4.02
C PRO A 155 24.06 5.24 -5.53
N LEU A 156 23.16 4.52 -6.21
CA LEU A 156 23.01 4.55 -7.65
C LEU A 156 21.75 5.34 -8.05
N PRO A 157 21.89 6.58 -8.53
CA PRO A 157 20.77 7.33 -9.10
C PRO A 157 20.43 6.82 -10.49
N LEU A 158 19.14 6.68 -10.77
CA LEU A 158 18.59 6.09 -11.98
C LEU A 158 17.39 6.92 -12.47
N PRO A 159 17.30 7.27 -13.78
CA PRO A 159 16.00 7.60 -14.37
C PRO A 159 15.12 6.35 -14.33
N PHE A 160 13.80 6.48 -14.44
CA PHE A 160 12.93 5.30 -14.55
C PHE A 160 11.70 5.58 -15.41
N LEU A 161 11.20 4.52 -16.03
CA LEU A 161 9.87 4.43 -16.60
C LEU A 161 8.95 3.77 -15.58
N GLU A 162 7.76 4.34 -15.37
CA GLU A 162 6.72 3.78 -14.52
C GLU A 162 5.62 3.15 -15.39
N GLU A 163 5.25 1.91 -15.09
CA GLU A 163 4.18 1.18 -15.78
C GLU A 163 3.24 0.53 -14.75
N GLU A 164 1.92 0.76 -14.91
CA GLU A 164 0.92 0.06 -14.12
C GLU A 164 0.62 -1.31 -14.73
N VAL A 165 0.55 -2.34 -13.89
CA VAL A 165 0.22 -3.69 -14.33
C VAL A 165 -1.19 -4.10 -13.88
N PRO A 166 -1.84 -5.04 -14.59
CA PRO A 166 -3.14 -5.58 -14.18
C PRO A 166 -3.13 -6.04 -12.73
N GLY A 167 -4.20 -5.73 -11.99
CA GLY A 167 -4.28 -6.01 -10.54
C GLY A 167 -3.71 -4.91 -9.64
N GLY A 168 -3.33 -3.77 -10.20
CA GLY A 168 -2.91 -2.58 -9.44
C GLY A 168 -1.45 -2.60 -8.98
N GLY A 169 -0.65 -3.51 -9.56
CA GLY A 169 0.80 -3.48 -9.39
C GLY A 169 1.44 -2.35 -10.18
N LEU A 170 2.71 -2.11 -9.88
CA LEU A 170 3.53 -1.08 -10.52
C LEU A 170 4.91 -1.65 -10.82
N THR A 171 5.46 -1.29 -11.97
CA THR A 171 6.83 -1.61 -12.36
C THR A 171 7.59 -0.30 -12.59
N LEU A 172 8.77 -0.19 -11.99
CA LEU A 172 9.73 0.90 -12.28
C LEU A 172 10.95 0.30 -12.97
N THR A 173 11.21 0.70 -14.21
CA THR A 173 12.30 0.13 -15.03
C THR A 173 13.32 1.20 -15.39
N SER A 174 14.61 0.86 -15.33
CA SER A 174 15.73 1.72 -15.70
C SER A 174 16.77 0.98 -16.52
N GLU A 175 17.19 1.62 -17.61
CA GLU A 175 18.35 1.23 -18.43
C GLU A 175 19.38 2.35 -18.36
N ALA A 176 20.23 2.33 -17.33
CA ALA A 176 21.19 3.41 -17.09
C ALA A 176 22.44 2.89 -16.40
N ASN A 177 23.56 3.60 -16.59
CA ASN A 177 24.85 3.27 -15.96
C ASN A 177 25.31 1.83 -16.24
N GLY A 178 24.93 1.26 -17.39
CA GLY A 178 25.25 -0.10 -17.79
C GLY A 178 24.53 -1.19 -16.98
N GLN A 179 23.45 -0.86 -16.27
CA GLN A 179 22.64 -1.82 -15.51
C GLN A 179 21.18 -1.77 -15.96
N HIS A 180 20.56 -2.95 -16.04
CA HIS A 180 19.12 -3.09 -16.16
C HIS A 180 18.53 -3.30 -14.76
N VAL A 181 17.69 -2.36 -14.32
CA VAL A 181 17.07 -2.39 -13.00
C VAL A 181 15.56 -2.34 -13.15
N GLU A 182 14.87 -3.32 -12.56
CA GLU A 182 13.41 -3.34 -12.48
C GLU A 182 12.97 -3.48 -11.02
N LEU A 183 12.04 -2.63 -10.58
CA LEU A 183 11.33 -2.78 -9.33
C LEU A 183 9.87 -3.12 -9.62
N TRP A 184 9.46 -4.31 -9.24
CA TRP A 184 8.08 -4.76 -9.29
C TRP A 184 7.46 -4.61 -7.91
N VAL A 185 6.31 -3.95 -7.80
CA VAL A 185 5.52 -3.91 -6.58
C VAL A 185 4.08 -4.32 -6.83
N ALA A 186 3.52 -5.11 -5.91
CA ALA A 186 2.14 -5.58 -5.97
C ALA A 186 1.39 -5.21 -4.69
N PRO A 187 0.09 -4.83 -4.76
CA PRO A 187 -0.80 -4.59 -3.62
C PRO A 187 -1.04 -5.86 -2.79
N GLN A 188 -0.02 -6.27 -2.04
CA GLN A 188 -0.04 -7.43 -1.21
C GLN A 188 0.67 -7.13 0.10
N ARG A 189 -0.05 -7.38 1.20
CA ARG A 189 0.47 -7.30 2.56
C ARG A 189 1.83 -8.01 2.67
N CYS A 190 2.79 -7.31 3.24
CA CYS A 190 4.17 -7.74 3.40
C CYS A 190 4.65 -7.41 4.81
N VAL A 191 5.20 -8.40 5.51
CA VAL A 191 5.80 -8.22 6.83
C VAL A 191 7.31 -8.30 6.66
N ASP A 192 7.98 -7.23 7.06
CA ASP A 192 9.43 -7.11 7.03
C ASP A 192 10.05 -8.07 8.05
N SER A 193 10.87 -9.02 7.58
CA SER A 193 11.39 -10.10 8.42
C SER A 193 12.37 -9.62 9.49
N ALA A 194 13.06 -8.50 9.28
CA ALA A 194 14.04 -7.98 10.22
C ALA A 194 13.39 -7.14 11.32
N THR A 195 12.30 -6.44 11.01
CA THR A 195 11.71 -5.43 11.91
C THR A 195 10.30 -5.76 12.39
N GLY A 196 9.61 -6.70 11.75
CA GLY A 196 8.18 -6.96 11.94
C GLY A 196 7.27 -5.87 11.35
N ALA A 197 7.83 -4.84 10.71
CA ALA A 197 7.05 -3.76 10.11
C ALA A 197 6.12 -4.30 9.02
N VAL A 198 4.89 -3.79 8.99
CA VAL A 198 3.90 -4.18 7.98
C VAL A 198 3.83 -3.10 6.91
N ARG A 199 3.89 -3.51 5.65
CA ARG A 199 3.69 -2.62 4.50
C ARG A 199 2.69 -3.25 3.52
N HIS A 200 1.96 -2.42 2.80
CA HIS A 200 0.89 -2.86 1.91
C HIS A 200 1.36 -3.38 0.55
N LEU A 201 2.65 -3.19 0.20
CA LEU A 201 3.20 -3.71 -1.05
C LEU A 201 4.22 -4.80 -0.78
N ARG A 202 4.18 -5.84 -1.61
CA ARG A 202 5.29 -6.76 -1.81
C ARG A 202 6.16 -6.23 -2.93
N ALA A 203 7.47 -6.33 -2.78
CA ALA A 203 8.43 -5.84 -3.75
C ALA A 203 9.37 -6.95 -4.23
N GLU A 204 9.68 -6.92 -5.53
CA GLU A 204 10.75 -7.68 -6.14
C GLU A 204 11.65 -6.72 -6.92
N LEU A 205 12.92 -6.65 -6.55
CA LEU A 205 13.95 -5.91 -7.25
C LEU A 205 14.74 -6.87 -8.13
N ARG A 206 14.79 -6.60 -9.43
CA ARG A 206 15.62 -7.33 -10.40
C ARG A 206 16.76 -6.45 -10.85
N ILE A 207 17.98 -6.95 -10.73
CA ILE A 207 19.19 -6.28 -11.22
C ILE A 207 20.00 -7.29 -12.01
N ASP A 208 20.19 -7.05 -13.30
CA ASP A 208 21.01 -7.89 -14.18
C ASP A 208 20.64 -9.39 -14.05
N GLY A 209 19.33 -9.69 -13.92
CA GLY A 209 18.78 -11.04 -13.78
C GLY A 209 18.71 -11.61 -12.35
N GLN A 210 19.29 -10.94 -11.34
CA GLN A 210 19.18 -11.34 -9.93
C GLN A 210 17.92 -10.75 -9.29
N THR A 211 17.09 -11.60 -8.68
CA THR A 211 15.85 -11.16 -8.00
C THR A 211 16.03 -11.11 -6.50
N LEU A 212 15.76 -9.95 -5.91
CA LEU A 212 15.75 -9.69 -4.48
C LEU A 212 14.33 -9.37 -4.03
N ARG A 213 13.92 -9.92 -2.89
CA ARG A 213 12.57 -9.71 -2.35
C ARG A 213 12.56 -8.71 -1.21
N GLY A 214 11.42 -8.06 -1.03
CA GLY A 214 11.25 -7.05 0.00
C GLY A 214 9.81 -6.60 0.16
N CYS A 215 9.64 -5.55 0.96
CA CYS A 215 8.36 -4.91 1.22
C CYS A 215 8.42 -3.44 0.80
N GLY A 216 7.31 -2.90 0.30
CA GLY A 216 7.24 -1.52 -0.17
C GLY A 216 5.99 -0.77 0.27
N TYR A 217 6.03 0.54 0.14
CA TYR A 217 4.89 1.42 0.37
C TYR A 217 4.95 2.63 -0.56
N TYR A 218 3.78 3.07 -1.03
CA TYR A 218 3.62 4.37 -1.67
C TYR A 218 3.94 5.50 -0.70
N GLY A 219 4.61 6.53 -1.19
CA GLY A 219 4.85 7.76 -0.45
C GLY A 219 3.69 8.76 -0.59
N GLY A 220 3.88 9.98 -0.11
CA GLY A 220 2.87 11.03 -0.11
C GLY A 220 2.60 11.66 -1.47
N ALA A 221 3.46 11.43 -2.47
CA ALA A 221 3.20 11.87 -3.84
C ALA A 221 2.13 11.01 -4.55
N ARG A 222 1.72 9.89 -3.94
CA ARG A 222 0.70 8.98 -4.47
C ARG A 222 -0.37 8.72 -3.41
N ASP A 223 -1.60 9.17 -3.66
CA ASP A 223 -2.70 9.09 -2.68
C ASP A 223 -3.66 7.91 -2.93
N ASN A 224 -3.25 6.91 -3.72
CA ASN A 224 -4.14 5.87 -4.21
C ASN A 224 -4.57 4.83 -3.17
#